data_AF-B0BHF7-F1
#
_entry.id   AF-B0BHF7-F1
#
_cell.length_a   1.000
_cell.length_b   1.000
_cell.length_c   1.000
_cell.angle_alpha   90.00
_cell.angle_beta   90.00
_cell.angle_gamma   90.00
#
_symmetry.space_group_name_H-M   'P 1'
#
loop_
_entity.id
_entity.type
_entity.pdbx_description
1 polymer ?
#
loop_
_entity_poly.entity_id
_entity_poly.type
_entity_poly.pdbx_seq_one_letter_code
_entity_poly.pdbx_strand_id
1 'polypeptide(L)'
;ALGCMKQLLSKELLIASILTIATGCSPDVPDPTIPFGNYSQTQKNQILKDYNALSASQEKCGDEFLKNYQDSLFEYCEATNGGKNVGGGCGHVAYAWSIHERVLELAMEKCKKP
;
A
#
# COMPACT_ATOMS: atom_id res chain seq x y z
N ALA A 1 -17.63 -13.44 -3.52
CA ALA A 1 -18.87 -13.90 -4.18
C ALA A 1 -19.88 -14.31 -3.12
N LEU A 2 -20.86 -13.45 -2.81
CA LEU A 2 -22.15 -13.80 -2.21
C LEU A 2 -23.13 -12.69 -2.62
N GLY A 3 -24.26 -13.13 -3.16
CA GLY A 3 -25.10 -12.35 -4.06
C GLY A 3 -26.01 -11.33 -3.38
N CYS A 4 -26.11 -10.15 -3.99
CA CYS A 4 -27.20 -9.22 -3.76
C CYS A 4 -28.36 -9.63 -4.68
N MET A 5 -29.23 -10.53 -4.21
CA MET A 5 -30.35 -11.06 -5.00
C MET A 5 -31.63 -10.25 -4.74
N LYS A 6 -32.24 -9.81 -5.85
CA LYS A 6 -33.47 -9.02 -6.03
C LYS A 6 -34.60 -9.42 -5.06
N GLN A 7 -35.18 -8.44 -4.37
CA GLN A 7 -36.52 -8.54 -3.79
C GLN A 7 -37.54 -7.83 -4.68
N LEU A 8 -38.53 -8.60 -5.13
CA LEU A 8 -39.63 -8.21 -5.99
C LEU A 8 -40.52 -7.16 -5.33
N LEU A 9 -40.87 -6.15 -6.13
CA LEU A 9 -41.96 -5.21 -5.89
C LEU A 9 -43.29 -5.94 -5.64
N SER A 10 -43.92 -5.66 -4.50
CA SER A 10 -45.37 -5.79 -4.34
C SER A 10 -45.94 -4.41 -3.94
N LYS A 11 -46.96 -4.00 -4.69
CA LYS A 11 -47.67 -2.72 -4.56
C LYS A 11 -48.54 -2.76 -3.31
N GLU A 12 -48.24 -1.95 -2.30
CA GLU A 12 -49.23 -1.32 -1.42
C GLU A 12 -48.56 -0.08 -0.82
N LEU A 13 -49.30 1.02 -0.86
CA LEU A 13 -48.90 2.39 -0.59
C LEU A 13 -48.85 2.62 0.93
N LEU A 14 -47.72 3.04 1.52
CA LEU A 14 -47.70 3.76 2.79
C LEU A 14 -46.34 4.44 3.01
N ILE A 15 -46.43 5.71 3.40
CA ILE A 15 -45.36 6.69 3.60
C ILE A 15 -44.28 6.13 4.53
N ALA A 16 -43.07 5.92 4.01
CA ALA A 16 -41.89 5.62 4.80
C ALA A 16 -40.78 6.58 4.38
N SER A 17 -40.44 7.48 5.30
CA SER A 17 -39.30 8.38 5.25
C SER A 17 -38.09 7.65 4.68
N ILE A 18 -37.60 8.09 3.53
CA ILE A 18 -36.34 7.61 2.96
C ILE A 18 -35.25 8.18 3.88
N LEU A 19 -34.98 7.49 4.99
CA LEU A 19 -33.65 7.52 5.57
C LEU A 19 -32.76 6.92 4.50
N THR A 20 -32.14 7.77 3.68
CA THR A 20 -30.87 7.45 3.04
C THR A 20 -29.89 7.16 4.17
N ILE A 21 -29.90 5.92 4.65
CA ILE A 21 -28.77 5.35 5.36
C ILE A 21 -27.69 5.36 4.29
N ALA A 22 -26.86 6.40 4.29
CA ALA A 22 -25.58 6.33 3.64
C ALA A 22 -24.86 5.19 4.35
N THR A 23 -25.04 3.97 3.85
CA THR A 23 -24.15 2.86 4.18
C THR A 23 -22.81 3.34 3.65
N GLY A 24 -22.03 3.94 4.55
CA GLY A 24 -20.68 4.35 4.30
C GLY A 24 -19.93 3.08 3.93
N CYS A 25 -19.83 2.81 2.62
CA CYS A 25 -18.78 1.99 2.10
C CYS A 25 -17.50 2.75 2.45
N SER A 26 -16.92 2.48 3.62
CA SER A 26 -15.53 2.85 3.85
C SER A 26 -14.76 2.22 2.70
N PRO A 27 -14.10 3.01 1.84
CA PRO A 27 -13.30 2.43 0.78
C PRO A 27 -12.24 1.56 1.46
N ASP A 28 -12.22 0.27 1.13
CA ASP A 28 -11.13 -0.61 1.52
C ASP A 28 -9.85 0.01 0.94
N VAL A 29 -9.03 0.62 1.80
CA VAL A 29 -7.71 1.12 1.40
C VAL A 29 -6.85 -0.11 1.16
N PRO A 30 -6.37 -0.36 -0.07
CA PRO A 30 -5.57 -1.54 -0.36
C PRO A 30 -4.27 -1.49 0.44
N ASP A 31 -3.91 -2.60 1.07
CA ASP A 31 -2.63 -2.72 1.79
C ASP A 31 -1.46 -2.58 0.78
N PRO A 32 -0.62 -1.55 0.90
CA PRO A 32 0.47 -1.32 -0.04
C PRO A 32 1.71 -2.14 0.30
N THR A 33 1.71 -2.92 1.38
CA THR A 33 2.87 -3.65 1.87
C THR A 33 3.47 -4.56 0.80
N ILE A 34 4.75 -4.33 0.51
CA ILE A 34 5.53 -5.23 -0.34
C ILE A 34 6.07 -6.35 0.55
N PRO A 35 5.77 -7.63 0.27
CA PRO A 35 6.30 -8.72 1.08
C PRO A 35 7.81 -8.87 0.90
N PHE A 36 8.49 -9.32 1.96
CA PHE A 36 9.90 -9.68 1.90
C PHE A 36 10.13 -10.80 0.86
N GLY A 37 11.19 -10.66 0.06
CA GLY A 37 11.64 -11.72 -0.83
C GLY A 37 12.53 -12.74 -0.11
N ASN A 38 12.64 -13.94 -0.67
CA ASN A 38 13.55 -14.98 -0.17
C ASN A 38 14.92 -14.84 -0.85
N TYR A 39 15.80 -14.04 -0.24
CA TYR A 39 17.15 -13.78 -0.75
C TYR A 39 18.22 -14.35 0.19
N SER A 40 19.21 -15.02 -0.40
CA SER A 40 20.49 -15.29 0.28
C SER A 40 21.23 -14.00 0.61
N GLN A 41 22.16 -14.04 1.56
CA GLN A 41 22.96 -12.86 1.92
C GLN A 41 23.72 -12.28 0.71
N THR A 42 24.24 -13.14 -0.17
CA THR A 42 24.92 -12.72 -1.40
C THR A 42 23.97 -11.95 -2.31
N GLN A 43 22.73 -12.41 -2.49
CA GLN A 43 21.73 -11.72 -3.29
C GLN A 43 21.35 -10.37 -2.67
N LYS A 44 21.18 -10.30 -1.35
CA LYS A 44 20.88 -9.05 -0.65
C LYS A 44 21.96 -7.99 -0.88
N ASN A 45 23.22 -8.39 -0.71
CA ASN A 45 24.37 -7.52 -0.95
C ASN A 45 24.44 -7.08 -2.42
N GLN A 46 24.11 -7.98 -3.36
CA GLN A 46 24.11 -7.66 -4.78
C GLN A 46 23.00 -6.66 -5.15
N ILE A 47 21.78 -6.84 -4.64
CA ILE A 47 20.65 -5.90 -4.85
C ILE A 47 21.02 -4.50 -4.36
N LEU A 48 21.58 -4.41 -3.15
CA LEU A 48 22.01 -3.13 -2.59
C LEU A 48 23.11 -2.48 -3.44
N LYS A 49 24.10 -3.27 -3.88
CA LYS A 49 25.16 -2.80 -4.77
C LYS A 49 24.60 -2.31 -6.11
N ASP A 50 23.64 -3.01 -6.68
CA ASP A 50 23.03 -2.67 -7.96
C ASP A 50 22.14 -1.43 -7.89
N TYR A 51 21.49 -1.18 -6.75
CA TYR A 51 20.74 0.06 -6.51
C TYR A 51 21.70 1.26 -6.38
N ASN A 52 22.79 1.10 -5.62
CA ASN A 52 23.78 2.16 -5.45
C ASN A 52 24.62 2.44 -6.72
N ALA A 53 24.55 1.56 -7.71
CA ALA A 53 25.23 1.71 -9.00
C ALA A 53 24.34 2.32 -10.10
N LEU A 54 23.12 2.75 -9.76
CA LEU A 54 22.22 3.43 -10.68
C LEU A 54 22.84 4.74 -11.20
N SER A 55 22.51 5.12 -12.43
CA SER A 55 22.83 6.47 -12.89
C SER A 55 21.99 7.50 -12.13
N ALA A 56 22.43 8.76 -12.09
CA ALA A 56 21.71 9.81 -11.35
C ALA A 56 20.22 9.95 -11.75
N SER A 57 19.87 9.73 -13.02
CA SER A 57 18.47 9.77 -13.45
C SER A 57 17.67 8.56 -12.96
N GLN A 58 18.29 7.38 -12.92
CA GLN A 58 17.66 6.16 -12.42
C GLN A 58 17.53 6.16 -10.90
N GLU A 59 18.56 6.65 -10.20
CA GLU A 59 18.55 6.86 -8.75
C GLU A 59 17.42 7.80 -8.34
N LYS A 60 17.29 8.96 -8.99
CA LYS A 60 16.18 9.89 -8.74
C LYS A 60 14.81 9.23 -8.91
N CYS A 61 14.64 8.42 -9.96
CA CYS A 61 13.41 7.65 -10.17
C CYS A 61 13.18 6.62 -9.05
N GLY A 62 14.26 5.94 -8.63
CA GLY A 62 14.23 4.98 -7.53
C GLY A 62 13.80 5.65 -6.23
N ASP A 63 14.39 6.79 -5.88
CA ASP A 63 14.06 7.54 -4.67
C ASP A 63 12.62 8.03 -4.67
N GLU A 64 12.10 8.48 -5.83
CA GLU A 64 10.70 8.83 -5.97
C GLU A 64 9.77 7.62 -5.76
N PHE A 65 10.14 6.45 -6.29
CA PHE A 65 9.42 5.21 -6.03
C PHE A 65 9.42 4.85 -4.53
N LEU A 66 10.59 4.88 -3.87
CA LEU A 66 10.72 4.57 -2.44
C LEU A 66 9.88 5.52 -1.60
N LYS A 67 9.95 6.83 -1.87
CA LYS A 67 9.16 7.83 -1.17
C LYS A 67 7.65 7.56 -1.31
N ASN A 68 7.17 7.35 -2.54
CA ASN A 68 5.75 7.10 -2.80
C ASN A 68 5.26 5.82 -2.10
N TYR A 69 6.10 4.78 -2.04
CA TYR A 69 5.80 3.55 -1.31
C TYR A 69 5.67 3.80 0.21
N GLN A 70 6.62 4.53 0.81
CA GLN A 70 6.56 4.85 2.23
C GLN A 70 5.37 5.74 2.57
N ASP A 71 5.06 6.72 1.74
CA ASP A 71 3.87 7.57 1.93
C ASP A 71 2.58 6.75 1.86
N SER A 72 2.49 5.81 0.91
CA SER A 72 1.34 4.88 0.83
C SER A 72 1.22 4.02 2.09
N LEU A 73 2.33 3.50 2.63
CA LEU A 73 2.35 2.76 3.90
C LEU A 73 1.87 3.62 5.07
N PHE A 74 2.30 4.88 5.12
CA PHE A 74 1.90 5.81 6.16
C PHE A 74 0.39 6.08 6.10
N GLU A 75 -0.14 6.38 4.91
CA GLU A 75 -1.57 6.61 4.70
C GLU A 75 -2.42 5.39 5.06
N TYR A 76 -2.02 4.19 4.62
CA TYR A 76 -2.69 2.94 4.97
C TYR A 76 -2.65 2.69 6.48
N CYS A 77 -1.51 2.94 7.13
CA CYS A 77 -1.36 2.79 8.56
C CYS A 77 -2.28 3.74 9.35
N GLU A 78 -2.38 5.01 8.96
CA GLU A 78 -3.28 5.98 9.59
C GLU A 78 -4.74 5.58 9.39
N ALA A 79 -5.12 5.16 8.17
CA ALA A 79 -6.48 4.73 7.84
C ALA A 79 -6.93 3.48 8.61
N THR A 80 -6.01 2.58 8.93
CA THR A 80 -6.28 1.31 9.63
C THR A 80 -5.96 1.37 11.12
N ASN A 81 -5.47 2.51 11.61
CA ASN A 81 -4.94 2.68 12.97
C ASN A 81 -3.83 1.64 13.28
N GLY A 82 -3.04 1.25 12.27
CA GLY A 82 -2.01 0.22 12.35
C GLY A 82 -0.81 0.61 13.22
N GLY A 83 -0.63 1.91 13.46
CA GLY A 83 0.42 2.44 14.34
C GLY A 83 0.07 2.36 15.83
N LYS A 84 -1.15 1.90 16.17
CA LYS A 84 -1.59 1.80 17.56
C LYS A 84 -0.68 0.83 18.34
N ASN A 85 -0.09 1.32 19.42
CA ASN A 85 0.88 0.63 20.28
C ASN A 85 2.29 0.43 19.69
N VAL A 86 2.61 1.05 18.54
CA VAL A 86 3.97 1.10 18.01
C VAL A 86 4.65 2.37 18.51
N GLY A 87 5.81 2.25 19.15
CA GLY A 87 6.61 3.40 19.56
C GLY A 87 7.05 4.21 18.33
N GLY A 88 6.53 5.42 18.17
CA GLY A 88 6.72 6.23 16.95
C GLY A 88 5.60 6.11 15.91
N GLY A 89 4.51 5.38 16.23
CA GLY A 89 3.28 5.33 15.45
C GLY A 89 3.48 4.90 14.00
N CYS A 90 2.64 5.41 13.10
CA CYS A 90 2.72 5.12 11.67
C CYS A 90 4.02 5.60 11.02
N GLY A 91 4.68 6.61 11.61
CA GLY A 91 6.01 7.03 11.17
C GLY A 91 7.05 5.91 11.33
N HIS A 92 7.01 5.16 12.42
CA HIS A 92 7.88 4.00 12.61
C HIS A 92 7.57 2.91 11.58
N VAL A 93 6.30 2.59 11.37
CA VAL A 93 5.86 1.56 10.41
C VAL A 93 6.32 1.90 8.99
N ALA A 94 6.09 3.14 8.56
CA ALA A 94 6.31 3.56 7.18
C ALA A 94 7.76 3.92 6.86
N TYR A 95 8.54 4.45 7.81
CA TYR A 95 9.83 5.08 7.49
C TYR A 95 11.05 4.42 8.15
N ALA A 96 10.90 3.62 9.21
CA ALA A 96 12.06 3.05 9.90
C ALA A 96 12.62 1.79 9.23
N TRP A 97 11.74 0.87 8.79
CA TRP A 97 12.14 -0.48 8.34
C TRP A 97 11.38 -0.98 7.11
N SER A 98 10.66 -0.09 6.43
CA SER A 98 9.85 -0.44 5.26
C SER A 98 10.67 -0.77 4.02
N ILE A 99 11.90 -0.24 3.93
CA ILE A 99 12.78 -0.47 2.78
C ILE A 99 13.64 -1.70 3.03
N HIS A 100 13.36 -2.75 2.27
CA HIS A 100 14.12 -3.99 2.23
C HIS A 100 14.44 -4.39 0.78
N GLU A 101 15.15 -5.49 0.57
CA GLU A 101 15.76 -5.80 -0.73
C GLU A 101 14.74 -5.96 -1.85
N ARG A 102 13.56 -6.55 -1.57
CA ARG A 102 12.47 -6.63 -2.56
C ARG A 102 11.95 -5.24 -2.99
N VAL A 103 11.93 -4.26 -2.08
CA VAL A 103 11.51 -2.89 -2.41
C VAL A 103 12.55 -2.23 -3.32
N LEU A 104 13.85 -2.42 -3.01
CA LEU A 104 14.95 -1.92 -3.86
C LEU A 104 14.95 -2.58 -5.25
N GLU A 105 14.67 -3.88 -5.33
CA GLU A 105 14.53 -4.62 -6.58
C GLU A 105 13.40 -4.03 -7.45
N LEU A 106 12.21 -3.80 -6.87
CA LEU A 106 11.08 -3.19 -7.56
C LEU A 106 11.35 -1.76 -8.01
N ALA A 107 12.04 -0.96 -7.19
CA ALA A 107 12.48 0.39 -7.56
C ALA A 107 13.39 0.34 -8.80
N MET A 108 14.36 -0.57 -8.81
CA MET A 108 15.22 -0.78 -9.98
C MET A 108 14.44 -1.28 -11.20
N GLU A 109 13.55 -2.27 -11.07
CA GLU A 109 12.73 -2.78 -12.17
C GLU A 109 11.89 -1.67 -12.82
N LYS A 110 11.37 -0.73 -12.01
CA LYS A 110 10.60 0.41 -12.48
C LYS A 110 11.47 1.41 -13.26
N CYS A 111 12.70 1.64 -12.79
CA CYS A 111 13.54 2.77 -13.21
C CYS A 111 14.69 2.39 -14.18
N LYS A 112 14.99 1.10 -14.33
CA LYS A 112 15.96 0.59 -15.33
C LYS A 112 15.34 0.35 -16.70
N LYS A 113 14.05 0.68 -16.92
CA LYS A 113 13.46 0.59 -18.26
C LYS A 113 14.18 1.59 -19.20
N PRO A 114 14.69 1.10 -20.35
CA PRO A 114 15.46 1.90 -21.29
C PRO A 114 14.66 3.07 -21.88
#